data_AF-A0A2G2XUU2-F1
#
_entry.id   AF-A0A2G2XUU2-F1
#
_cell.length_a   1.000
_cell.length_b   1.000
_cell.length_c   1.000
_cell.angle_alpha   90.00
_cell.angle_beta   90.00
_cell.angle_gamma   90.00
#
_symmetry.space_group_name_H-M   'P 1'
#
loop_
_entity.id
_entity.type
_entity.pdbx_description
1 polymer ?
#
loop_
_entity_poly.entity_id
_entity_poly.type
_entity_poly.pdbx_seq_one_letter_code
_entity_poly.pdbx_strand_id
1 'polypeptide(L)'
;MVKTVVGEETQLKLTENRLSKSGVPCQVGLVIGDLSLKLDRGFIYDLIPTPPNEEGEPACSITGKDERKRPSSKGGKPHNNDSALFIDKDWVAEHARFTNILEANGIFSVLSLFVFFGSLLSFSSANAITVQAAKSVAEAAPLLEVDWDERLLVHIGYSPLRWTCRNCSLGSNITSGNLRPCDLKMGRILSARQAFRCTYDFDLRLPICRGSSSKRLVDILHHGISGHAEELKGAKALIDGKLANEDEQFELGVVHDVEFLLPFNEDKYLEVCSQKEVTGLLVFSGCICSYAYSNSKEPASQALTDIKEDIIKSLRSRLDMMCDEADRKSDSKEDRSEENNNQILSGNAALQLDLQLQSKHCSLSFPRRVFLPWLADTFLCDYVQPSESVELVKDHFAELVFIEFPNDSSKILEPEAEARALLSTTTKSFRKVSTPYSLLPKSDDSLSKQNRTATIFGSDEKSTKPAGFNLMMAVLVLVVSIVVGVVVFVVRSS
;
A
#
# COMPACT_ATOMS: atom_id res chain seq x y z
N MET A 1 -5.58 20.44 29.79
CA MET A 1 -6.78 19.58 29.91
C MET A 1 -6.32 18.14 29.71
N VAL A 2 -6.93 17.15 30.35
CA VAL A 2 -6.55 15.74 30.17
C VAL A 2 -7.14 15.26 28.83
N LYS A 3 -6.31 14.72 27.93
CA LYS A 3 -6.77 14.20 26.62
C LYS A 3 -7.78 13.08 26.86
N THR A 4 -8.93 13.15 26.20
CA THR A 4 -9.97 12.13 26.30
C THR A 4 -9.70 11.03 25.27
N VAL A 5 -9.72 9.78 25.70
CA VAL A 5 -9.60 8.61 24.83
C VAL A 5 -10.89 7.81 24.95
N VAL A 6 -11.53 7.48 23.84
CA VAL A 6 -12.76 6.68 23.83
C VAL A 6 -12.48 5.34 23.16
N GLY A 7 -12.63 4.26 23.91
CA GLY A 7 -12.53 2.90 23.39
C GLY A 7 -13.87 2.32 22.98
N GLU A 8 -13.88 1.53 21.91
CA GLU A 8 -15.05 0.79 21.45
C GLU A 8 -15.48 -0.21 22.52
N GLU A 9 -16.63 0.09 23.14
CA GLU A 9 -17.11 -0.61 24.33
C GLU A 9 -17.29 -2.10 24.08
N THR A 10 -17.77 -2.48 22.91
CA THR A 10 -18.01 -3.89 22.56
C THR A 10 -16.71 -4.68 22.51
N GLN A 11 -15.69 -4.17 21.81
CA GLN A 11 -14.39 -4.85 21.66
C GLN A 11 -13.58 -4.85 22.95
N LEU A 12 -13.53 -3.74 23.67
CA LEU A 12 -12.78 -3.68 24.92
C LEU A 12 -13.37 -4.60 25.99
N LYS A 13 -14.70 -4.78 26.01
CA LYS A 13 -15.36 -5.77 26.88
C LYS A 13 -15.07 -7.22 26.46
N LEU A 14 -14.97 -7.51 25.16
CA LEU A 14 -14.56 -8.83 24.69
C LEU A 14 -13.12 -9.14 25.11
N THR A 15 -12.22 -8.16 24.95
CA THR A 15 -10.84 -8.26 25.41
C THR A 15 -10.75 -8.46 26.93
N GLU A 16 -11.51 -7.69 27.71
CA GLU A 16 -11.61 -7.86 29.16
C GLU A 16 -12.06 -9.28 29.54
N ASN A 17 -13.11 -9.79 28.90
CA ASN A 17 -13.61 -11.14 29.14
C ASN A 17 -12.56 -12.20 28.77
N ARG A 18 -11.84 -12.03 27.65
CA ARG A 18 -10.76 -12.92 27.21
C ARG A 18 -9.61 -12.94 28.23
N LEU A 19 -9.15 -11.76 28.67
CA LEU A 19 -8.06 -11.61 29.64
C LEU A 19 -8.44 -12.17 31.02
N SER A 20 -9.68 -11.99 31.46
CA SER A 20 -10.16 -12.53 32.74
C SER A 20 -10.17 -14.07 32.79
N LYS A 21 -10.35 -14.72 31.64
CA LYS A 21 -10.43 -16.18 31.50
C LYS A 21 -9.11 -16.84 31.13
N SER A 22 -8.14 -16.08 30.62
CA SER A 22 -6.92 -16.64 30.03
C SER A 22 -5.96 -17.24 31.07
N GLY A 23 -5.99 -16.75 32.32
CA GLY A 23 -5.04 -17.15 33.37
C GLY A 23 -3.59 -16.75 33.06
N VAL A 24 -3.37 -15.94 32.02
CA VAL A 24 -2.04 -15.54 31.55
C VAL A 24 -1.44 -14.50 32.51
N PRO A 25 -0.17 -14.64 32.94
CA PRO A 25 0.44 -13.71 33.89
C PRO A 25 0.68 -12.32 33.29
N CYS A 26 1.04 -12.26 32.00
CA CYS A 26 1.30 -11.03 31.25
C CYS A 26 0.97 -11.21 29.77
N GLN A 27 0.40 -10.19 29.13
CA GLN A 27 0.21 -10.16 27.68
C GLN A 27 0.56 -8.78 27.13
N VAL A 28 1.17 -8.75 25.96
CA VAL A 28 1.50 -7.54 25.21
C VAL A 28 0.82 -7.60 23.83
N GLY A 29 0.49 -6.45 23.28
CA GLY A 29 -0.09 -6.36 21.94
C GLY A 29 -0.22 -4.93 21.45
N LEU A 30 -0.85 -4.76 20.29
CA LEU A 30 -0.99 -3.49 19.60
C LEU A 30 -2.31 -2.80 19.96
N VAL A 31 -2.28 -1.47 20.04
CA VAL A 31 -3.47 -0.62 20.19
C VAL A 31 -3.87 -0.13 18.81
N ILE A 32 -5.02 -0.57 18.32
CA ILE A 32 -5.56 -0.19 17.01
C ILE A 32 -6.57 0.92 17.19
N GLY A 33 -6.35 2.05 16.51
CA GLY A 33 -7.03 3.28 16.88
C GLY A 33 -6.85 4.40 15.87
N ASP A 34 -7.31 5.58 16.26
CA ASP A 34 -7.09 6.82 15.54
C ASP A 34 -6.92 7.99 16.54
N LEU A 35 -6.14 9.01 16.16
CA LEU A 35 -5.89 10.21 16.94
C LEU A 35 -6.41 11.42 16.18
N SER A 36 -7.55 11.94 16.63
CA SER A 36 -8.14 13.14 16.06
C SER A 36 -7.47 14.40 16.60
N LEU A 37 -6.74 15.11 15.74
CA LEU A 37 -6.21 16.44 16.06
C LEU A 37 -7.32 17.48 16.24
N LYS A 38 -8.36 17.41 15.40
CA LYS A 38 -9.46 18.39 15.42
C LYS A 38 -10.33 18.26 16.67
N LEU A 39 -10.54 17.04 17.17
CA LEU A 39 -11.33 16.79 18.37
C LEU A 39 -10.51 16.80 19.67
N ASP A 40 -9.16 16.83 19.58
CA ASP A 40 -8.23 16.55 20.68
C ASP A 40 -8.62 15.26 21.44
N ARG A 41 -8.90 14.19 20.67
CA ARG A 41 -9.39 12.91 21.19
C ARG A 41 -8.68 11.74 20.54
N GLY A 42 -8.47 10.70 21.34
CA GLY A 42 -8.07 9.39 20.83
C GLY A 42 -9.25 8.44 20.75
N PHE A 43 -9.21 7.54 19.79
CA PHE A 43 -10.19 6.49 19.59
C PHE A 43 -9.47 5.14 19.56
N ILE A 44 -9.93 4.17 20.35
CA ILE A 44 -9.39 2.81 20.37
C ILE A 44 -10.47 1.87 19.86
N TYR A 45 -10.21 1.19 18.76
CA TYR A 45 -11.20 0.30 18.14
C TYR A 45 -11.00 -1.15 18.55
N ASP A 46 -9.75 -1.58 18.67
CA ASP A 46 -9.43 -2.94 19.10
C ASP A 46 -8.05 -3.04 19.77
N LEU A 47 -7.82 -4.15 20.47
CA LEU A 47 -6.56 -4.51 21.11
C LEU A 47 -6.10 -5.88 20.62
N ILE A 48 -5.05 -5.90 19.79
CA ILE A 48 -4.61 -7.11 19.09
C ILE A 48 -3.39 -7.71 19.79
N PRO A 49 -3.51 -8.89 20.41
CA PRO A 49 -2.39 -9.50 21.13
C PRO A 49 -1.25 -9.85 20.17
N THR A 50 0.00 -9.64 20.57
CA THR A 50 1.15 -10.07 19.77
C THR A 50 1.21 -11.60 19.74
N PRO A 51 1.34 -12.23 18.57
CA PRO A 51 1.49 -13.68 18.46
C PRO A 51 2.75 -14.20 19.14
N PRO A 52 2.82 -15.50 19.48
CA PRO A 52 4.08 -16.14 19.84
C PRO A 52 5.12 -15.93 18.73
N ASN A 53 6.39 -15.86 19.11
CA ASN A 53 7.47 -15.77 18.13
C ASN A 53 7.65 -17.09 17.35
N GLU A 54 8.57 -17.13 16.39
CA GLU A 54 8.86 -18.32 15.57
C GLU A 54 9.25 -19.56 16.41
N GLU A 55 9.79 -19.35 17.62
CA GLU A 55 10.15 -20.41 18.56
C GLU A 55 8.96 -20.86 19.45
N GLY A 56 7.80 -20.22 19.31
CA GLY A 56 6.60 -20.47 20.12
C GLY A 56 6.62 -19.82 21.50
N GLU A 57 7.58 -18.93 21.77
CA GLU A 57 7.69 -18.20 23.04
C GLU A 57 6.78 -16.96 23.07
N PRO A 58 6.26 -16.58 24.25
CA PRO A 58 5.42 -15.40 24.38
C PRO A 58 6.21 -14.10 24.23
N ALA A 59 5.64 -13.11 23.52
CA ALA A 59 6.23 -11.79 23.30
C ALA A 59 6.52 -10.98 24.58
N CYS A 60 5.97 -11.39 25.73
CA CYS A 60 6.30 -10.83 27.03
C CYS A 60 6.27 -11.88 28.13
N SER A 61 7.12 -11.69 29.14
CA SER A 61 7.17 -12.55 30.32
C SER A 61 7.43 -11.74 31.59
N ILE A 62 6.99 -12.25 32.73
CA ILE A 62 7.32 -11.69 34.04
C ILE A 62 8.34 -12.61 34.68
N THR A 63 9.55 -12.10 34.90
CA THR A 63 10.59 -12.83 35.61
C THR A 63 10.45 -12.59 37.11
N GLY A 64 10.23 -13.67 37.87
CA GLY A 64 10.16 -13.67 39.33
C GLY A 64 10.38 -15.08 39.86
N LYS A 65 11.16 -15.23 40.94
CA LYS A 65 11.38 -16.55 41.57
C LYS A 65 10.05 -17.14 42.04
N ASP A 66 9.63 -18.23 41.40
CA ASP A 66 8.52 -19.07 41.88
C ASP A 66 9.00 -19.79 43.15
N GLU A 67 8.63 -19.29 44.33
CA GLU A 67 8.86 -20.01 45.60
C GLU A 67 7.90 -21.20 45.70
N ARG A 68 8.16 -22.25 44.94
CA ARG A 68 7.64 -23.59 45.24
C ARG A 68 8.81 -24.51 45.58
N LYS A 69 8.97 -24.69 46.89
CA LYS A 69 9.82 -25.64 47.65
C LYS A 69 11.07 -25.02 48.28
N ARG A 70 10.94 -24.56 49.53
CA ARG A 70 11.82 -24.94 50.66
C ARG A 70 11.18 -24.58 52.01
N PRO A 71 11.31 -25.43 53.04
CA PRO A 71 10.74 -25.17 54.36
C PRO A 71 11.56 -24.14 55.14
N SER A 72 10.84 -23.43 55.99
CA SER A 72 11.24 -22.33 56.90
C SER A 72 12.63 -22.39 57.53
N SER A 73 13.35 -21.26 57.49
CA SER A 73 14.27 -20.84 58.56
C SER A 73 14.14 -19.34 58.84
N LYS A 74 14.06 -19.03 60.13
CA LYS A 74 13.72 -17.73 60.74
C LYS A 74 14.66 -16.57 60.37
N GLY A 75 14.06 -15.38 60.22
CA GLY A 75 14.66 -14.11 60.61
C GLY A 75 15.50 -13.38 59.55
N GLY A 76 14.83 -12.66 58.65
CA GLY A 76 15.46 -11.67 57.77
C GLY A 76 14.40 -10.71 57.23
N LYS A 77 14.71 -9.41 57.17
CA LYS A 77 13.83 -8.34 56.63
C LYS A 77 13.26 -8.74 55.25
N PRO A 78 12.04 -8.31 54.88
CA PRO A 78 11.49 -8.60 53.57
C PRO A 78 12.39 -7.97 52.50
N HIS A 79 13.08 -8.81 51.74
CA HIS A 79 13.74 -8.40 50.51
C HIS A 79 12.64 -8.13 49.48
N ASN A 80 12.63 -6.95 48.87
CA ASN A 80 11.72 -6.62 47.80
C ASN A 80 11.94 -7.62 46.66
N ASN A 81 10.92 -8.42 46.34
CA ASN A 81 10.96 -9.32 45.19
C ASN A 81 10.65 -8.49 43.94
N ASP A 82 11.67 -7.91 43.32
CA ASP A 82 11.52 -7.16 42.08
C ASP A 82 11.22 -8.13 40.93
N SER A 83 9.93 -8.34 40.66
CA SER A 83 9.49 -9.00 39.43
C SER A 83 9.78 -8.06 38.25
N ALA A 84 10.60 -8.49 37.29
CA ALA A 84 10.95 -7.68 36.13
C ALA A 84 10.16 -8.13 34.89
N LEU A 85 9.48 -7.18 34.25
CA LEU A 85 8.80 -7.39 32.97
C LEU A 85 9.83 -7.47 31.85
N PHE A 86 9.72 -8.47 31.00
CA PHE A 86 10.41 -8.54 29.72
C PHE A 86 9.39 -8.38 28.59
N ILE A 87 9.73 -7.56 27.59
CA ILE A 87 8.99 -7.42 26.33
C ILE A 87 10.03 -7.59 25.23
N ASP A 88 9.77 -8.52 24.31
CA ASP A 88 10.52 -8.62 23.06
C ASP A 88 10.11 -7.46 22.16
N LYS A 89 10.99 -6.47 22.05
CA LYS A 89 10.67 -5.22 21.35
C LYS A 89 10.77 -5.39 19.84
N ASP A 90 11.66 -6.26 19.39
CA ASP A 90 11.92 -6.48 17.97
C ASP A 90 10.75 -7.28 17.40
N TRP A 91 10.30 -8.32 18.10
CA TRP A 91 9.13 -9.09 17.70
C TRP A 91 7.83 -8.27 17.70
N VAL A 92 7.63 -7.44 18.73
CA VAL A 92 6.45 -6.57 18.78
C VAL A 92 6.49 -5.48 17.70
N ALA A 93 7.68 -4.97 17.35
CA ALA A 93 7.86 -4.04 16.24
C ALA A 93 7.61 -4.72 14.88
N GLU A 94 8.03 -5.98 14.72
CA GLU A 94 7.75 -6.77 13.53
C GLU A 94 6.24 -7.00 13.34
N HIS A 95 5.54 -7.39 14.42
CA HIS A 95 4.07 -7.49 14.42
C HIS A 95 3.41 -6.15 14.07
N ALA A 96 3.93 -5.03 14.56
CA ALA A 96 3.45 -3.69 14.19
C ALA A 96 3.68 -3.37 12.71
N ARG A 97 4.84 -3.77 12.15
CA ARG A 97 5.15 -3.58 10.73
C ARG A 97 4.19 -4.38 9.84
N PHE A 98 3.93 -5.64 10.17
CA PHE A 98 2.96 -6.47 9.46
C PHE A 98 1.56 -5.84 9.54
N THR A 99 1.12 -5.47 10.74
CA THR A 99 -0.18 -4.82 10.93
C THR A 99 -0.28 -3.51 10.14
N ASN A 100 0.78 -2.70 10.10
CA ASN A 100 0.82 -1.45 9.34
C ASN A 100 0.80 -1.65 7.81
N ILE A 101 1.28 -2.80 7.30
CA ILE A 101 1.11 -3.17 5.89
C ILE A 101 -0.37 -3.48 5.61
N LEU A 102 -1.04 -4.14 6.56
CA LEU A 102 -2.48 -4.41 6.51
C LEU A 102 -3.33 -3.12 6.72
N GLU A 103 -2.72 -2.04 7.24
CA GLU A 103 -3.29 -0.68 7.38
C GLU A 103 -3.27 0.17 6.11
N ALA A 104 -3.18 -0.42 4.92
CA ALA A 104 -3.47 0.34 3.70
C ALA A 104 -4.98 0.58 3.62
N ASN A 105 -5.59 1.38 4.49
CA ASN A 105 -7.04 1.59 4.43
C ASN A 105 -7.68 2.75 5.19
N GLY A 106 -6.93 3.74 5.72
CA GLY A 106 -7.55 4.94 6.31
C GLY A 106 -8.61 4.69 7.40
N ILE A 107 -8.65 3.50 8.01
CA ILE A 107 -9.66 3.16 9.03
C ILE A 107 -9.04 3.28 10.40
N PHE A 108 -7.84 2.71 10.57
CA PHE A 108 -7.17 2.49 11.84
C PHE A 108 -5.66 2.49 11.66
N SER A 109 -4.96 3.03 12.65
CA SER A 109 -3.52 3.14 12.72
C SER A 109 -2.99 2.45 13.99
N VAL A 110 -1.77 1.92 13.94
CA VAL A 110 -1.10 1.33 15.10
C VAL A 110 -0.71 2.49 16.02
N LEU A 111 -1.57 2.78 16.99
CA LEU A 111 -1.38 3.91 17.89
C LEU A 111 -0.26 3.69 18.89
N SER A 112 0.01 2.42 19.24
CA SER A 112 1.17 1.91 19.99
C SER A 112 0.82 0.55 20.61
N LEU A 113 0.92 0.41 21.93
CA LEU A 113 1.01 -0.85 22.65
C LEU A 113 0.01 -0.93 23.81
N PHE A 114 -0.52 -2.13 24.05
CA PHE A 114 -1.15 -2.45 25.33
C PHE A 114 -0.34 -3.49 26.09
N VAL A 115 -0.36 -3.39 27.42
CA VAL A 115 0.20 -4.40 28.32
C VAL A 115 -0.83 -4.78 29.37
N PHE A 116 -1.10 -6.07 29.48
CA PHE A 116 -1.92 -6.67 30.51
C PHE A 116 -1.07 -7.32 31.59
N PHE A 117 -1.44 -7.10 32.86
CA PHE A 117 -0.82 -7.73 34.03
C PHE A 117 -1.88 -8.47 34.85
N GLY A 118 -1.63 -9.75 35.13
CA GLY A 118 -2.47 -10.56 36.03
C GLY A 118 -2.30 -10.24 37.52
N SER A 119 -1.33 -9.40 37.90
CA SER A 119 -1.00 -9.06 39.31
C SER A 119 -0.56 -7.59 39.48
N LEU A 120 -0.93 -6.98 40.60
CA LEU A 120 -0.63 -5.58 40.99
C LEU A 120 0.86 -5.24 41.11
N LEU A 121 1.71 -6.23 41.43
CA LEU A 121 3.12 -5.98 41.83
C LEU A 121 4.02 -5.53 40.66
N SER A 122 3.56 -5.66 39.42
CA SER A 122 4.35 -5.37 38.20
C SER A 122 4.06 -4.00 37.57
N PHE A 123 3.07 -3.24 38.08
CA PHE A 123 2.58 -2.02 37.43
C PHE A 123 3.51 -0.80 37.61
N SER A 124 4.27 -0.72 38.72
CA SER A 124 5.07 0.47 39.05
C SER A 124 6.48 0.47 38.44
N SER A 125 7.03 -0.71 38.08
CA SER A 125 8.39 -0.87 37.56
C SER A 125 8.48 -1.08 36.04
N ALA A 126 7.34 -1.20 35.34
CA ALA A 126 7.27 -1.57 33.92
C ALA A 126 7.31 -0.41 32.92
N ASN A 127 7.21 0.85 33.36
CA ASN A 127 7.02 1.99 32.45
C ASN A 127 8.18 2.19 31.46
N ALA A 128 9.43 2.01 31.90
CA ALA A 128 10.60 2.24 31.03
C ALA A 128 10.68 1.23 29.88
N ILE A 129 10.43 -0.05 30.18
CA ILE A 129 10.48 -1.15 29.20
C ILE A 129 9.33 -1.00 28.21
N THR A 130 8.15 -0.66 28.71
CA THR A 130 6.96 -0.46 27.89
C THR A 130 7.09 0.75 26.96
N VAL A 131 7.67 1.85 27.45
CA VAL A 131 7.99 3.03 26.64
C VAL A 131 8.99 2.69 25.54
N GLN A 132 10.01 1.89 25.84
CA GLN A 132 11.00 1.50 24.85
C GLN A 132 10.41 0.57 23.78
N ALA A 133 9.51 -0.35 24.16
CA ALA A 133 8.76 -1.17 23.21
C ALA A 133 7.82 -0.31 22.35
N ALA A 134 7.12 0.65 22.95
CA ALA A 134 6.27 1.60 22.24
C ALA A 134 7.05 2.43 21.20
N LYS A 135 8.30 2.80 21.51
CA LYS A 135 9.21 3.45 20.57
C LYS A 135 9.52 2.56 19.36
N SER A 136 9.91 1.30 19.59
CA SER A 136 10.16 0.33 18.51
C SER A 136 8.93 0.11 17.64
N VAL A 137 7.73 0.02 18.24
CA VAL A 137 6.46 -0.08 17.50
C VAL A 137 6.24 1.14 16.60
N ALA A 138 6.49 2.35 17.11
CA ALA A 138 6.28 3.56 16.32
C ALA A 138 7.31 3.78 15.21
N GLU A 139 8.53 3.28 15.37
CA GLU A 139 9.54 3.24 14.30
C GLU A 139 9.14 2.25 13.19
N ALA A 140 8.53 1.12 13.57
CA ALA A 140 8.06 0.11 12.63
C ALA A 140 6.71 0.46 11.96
N ALA A 141 5.86 1.20 12.66
CA ALA A 141 4.56 1.69 12.20
C ALA A 141 4.47 3.22 12.38
N PRO A 142 5.14 4.00 11.51
CA PRO A 142 5.08 5.45 11.58
C PRO A 142 3.70 5.96 11.15
N LEU A 143 3.13 6.87 11.95
CA LEU A 143 1.97 7.66 11.54
C LEU A 143 2.46 8.72 10.53
N LEU A 144 1.82 8.80 9.37
CA LEU A 144 2.26 9.64 8.25
C LEU A 144 1.89 11.13 8.42
N GLU A 145 0.97 11.46 9.33
CA GLU A 145 0.64 12.85 9.63
C GLU A 145 1.83 13.57 10.29
N VAL A 146 2.22 14.67 9.64
CA VAL A 146 3.29 15.59 10.02
C VAL A 146 2.95 16.26 11.36
N ASP A 147 3.97 16.35 12.23
CA ASP A 147 4.08 17.11 13.48
C ASP A 147 3.63 16.48 14.81
N TRP A 148 3.04 15.27 14.85
CA TRP A 148 2.64 14.65 16.13
C TRP A 148 3.25 13.26 16.38
N ASP A 149 4.31 13.26 17.18
CA ASP A 149 4.94 12.08 17.78
C ASP A 149 4.09 11.46 18.92
N GLU A 150 2.77 11.70 18.93
CA GLU A 150 1.89 11.18 19.98
C GLU A 150 1.54 9.71 19.75
N ARG A 151 1.55 8.94 20.85
CA ARG A 151 1.24 7.52 20.89
C ARG A 151 0.45 7.21 22.16
N LEU A 152 -0.42 6.20 22.10
CA LEU A 152 -1.26 5.81 23.24
C LEU A 152 -0.77 4.51 23.85
N LEU A 153 -0.46 4.56 25.15
CA LEU A 153 -0.11 3.41 25.94
C LEU A 153 -1.28 2.99 26.83
N VAL A 154 -1.76 1.75 26.64
CA VAL A 154 -2.84 1.19 27.44
C VAL A 154 -2.29 0.13 28.39
N HIS A 155 -2.52 0.32 29.68
CA HIS A 155 -2.25 -0.72 30.67
C HIS A 155 -3.55 -1.27 31.24
N ILE A 156 -3.61 -2.58 31.37
CA ILE A 156 -4.74 -3.31 31.92
C ILE A 156 -4.21 -4.14 33.10
N GLY A 157 -4.56 -3.76 34.33
CA GLY A 157 -4.16 -4.49 35.53
C GLY A 157 -5.31 -5.26 36.14
N TYR A 158 -5.08 -6.47 36.65
CA TYR A 158 -6.08 -7.26 37.37
C TYR A 158 -5.94 -7.11 38.90
N SER A 159 -7.07 -6.91 39.58
CA SER A 159 -7.26 -6.69 41.04
C SER A 159 -7.20 -5.22 41.54
N PRO A 160 -8.33 -4.49 41.53
CA PRO A 160 -9.49 -4.69 40.65
C PRO A 160 -9.09 -4.44 39.19
N LEU A 161 -9.88 -4.93 38.23
CA LEU A 161 -9.61 -4.66 36.82
C LEU A 161 -9.55 -3.15 36.60
N ARG A 162 -8.38 -2.66 36.22
CA ARG A 162 -8.12 -1.23 36.06
C ARG A 162 -7.48 -0.97 34.72
N TRP A 163 -8.18 -0.18 33.92
CA TRP A 163 -7.68 0.38 32.69
C TRP A 163 -6.98 1.71 32.99
N THR A 164 -5.78 1.88 32.46
CA THR A 164 -5.11 3.18 32.46
C THR A 164 -4.57 3.47 31.07
N CYS A 165 -4.93 4.62 30.52
CA CYS A 165 -4.41 5.10 29.25
C CYS A 165 -3.45 6.26 29.51
N ARG A 166 -2.32 6.29 28.81
CA ARG A 166 -1.35 7.39 28.87
C ARG A 166 -0.95 7.78 27.46
N ASN A 167 -0.79 9.07 27.22
CA ASN A 167 -0.21 9.61 26.01
C ASN A 167 1.31 9.74 26.20
N CYS A 168 2.09 9.32 25.22
CA CYS A 168 3.53 9.53 25.16
C CYS A 168 3.91 10.26 23.87
N SER A 169 4.78 11.26 23.99
CA SER A 169 5.41 11.92 22.85
C SER A 169 6.78 11.30 22.59
N LEU A 170 7.04 10.89 21.35
CA LEU A 170 8.25 10.23 20.86
C LEU A 170 9.43 11.18 20.55
N GLY A 171 9.45 12.37 21.13
CA GLY A 171 10.62 13.25 21.07
C GLY A 171 11.91 12.56 21.58
N SER A 172 13.06 13.11 21.20
CA SER A 172 14.41 12.50 21.28
C SER A 172 14.89 11.96 22.64
N ASN A 173 14.17 12.17 23.74
CA ASN A 173 14.48 11.61 25.07
C ASN A 173 13.21 11.12 25.77
N ILE A 174 12.67 9.96 25.37
CA ILE A 174 11.50 9.37 26.05
C ILE A 174 11.94 8.81 27.41
N THR A 175 11.65 9.56 28.47
CA THR A 175 11.76 9.09 29.85
C THR A 175 10.36 8.82 30.40
N SER A 176 10.25 7.99 31.44
CA SER A 176 8.97 7.70 32.11
C SER A 176 8.23 8.95 32.61
N GLY A 177 8.92 10.10 32.73
CA GLY A 177 8.36 11.40 33.09
C GLY A 177 7.53 12.09 31.99
N ASN A 178 7.61 11.63 30.73
CA ASN A 178 6.86 12.22 29.62
C ASN A 178 5.47 11.58 29.39
N LEU A 179 5.09 10.60 30.21
CA LEU A 179 3.78 9.94 30.14
C LEU A 179 2.70 10.82 30.76
N ARG A 180 1.78 11.34 29.93
CA ARG A 180 0.63 12.12 30.39
C ARG A 180 -0.58 11.21 30.56
N PRO A 181 -1.28 11.20 31.70
CA PRO A 181 -2.50 10.42 31.84
C PRO A 181 -3.57 10.89 30.86
N CYS A 182 -4.39 9.95 30.37
CA CYS A 182 -5.56 10.20 29.55
C CYS A 182 -6.83 9.80 30.31
N ASP A 183 -7.95 10.47 29.99
CA ASP A 183 -9.27 10.11 30.49
C ASP A 183 -9.88 9.07 29.55
N LEU A 184 -9.70 7.80 29.89
CA LEU A 184 -10.20 6.67 29.11
C LEU A 184 -11.68 6.43 29.43
N LYS A 185 -12.52 6.52 28.39
CA LYS A 185 -13.94 6.20 28.43
C LYS A 185 -14.24 5.06 27.47
N MET A 186 -15.31 4.32 27.73
CA MET A 186 -15.85 3.35 26.80
C MET A 186 -17.11 3.91 26.16
N GLY A 187 -17.28 3.72 24.86
CA GLY A 187 -18.47 4.15 24.13
C GLY A 187 -18.59 3.44 22.80
N ARG A 188 -19.72 3.67 22.11
CA ARG A 188 -19.96 3.14 20.76
C ARG A 188 -19.45 4.14 19.74
N ILE A 189 -18.24 3.92 19.26
CA ILE A 189 -17.53 4.87 18.38
C ILE A 189 -17.62 4.45 16.92
N LEU A 190 -17.68 3.15 16.66
CA LEU A 190 -17.78 2.62 15.30
C LEU A 190 -19.11 2.96 14.62
N SER A 191 -20.21 3.03 15.38
CA SER A 191 -21.54 3.34 14.85
C SER A 191 -21.72 4.78 14.37
N ALA A 192 -20.75 5.66 14.65
CA ALA A 192 -20.81 7.09 14.30
C ALA A 192 -19.89 7.47 13.13
N ARG A 193 -19.38 6.47 12.40
CA ARG A 193 -18.46 6.65 11.27
C ARG A 193 -19.19 6.77 9.94
N GLN A 194 -18.67 7.66 9.10
CA GLN A 194 -19.03 7.81 7.69
C GLN A 194 -17.99 7.08 6.86
N ALA A 195 -18.43 6.38 5.82
CA ALA A 195 -17.55 5.64 4.92
C ALA A 195 -17.42 6.40 3.60
N PHE A 196 -16.18 6.55 3.14
CA PHE A 196 -15.84 7.15 1.86
C PHE A 196 -15.05 6.14 1.04
N ARG A 197 -15.34 6.05 -0.26
CA ARG A 197 -14.66 5.14 -1.19
C ARG A 197 -14.19 5.89 -2.41
N CYS A 198 -12.96 5.65 -2.84
CA CYS A 198 -12.41 6.16 -4.09
C CYS A 198 -11.97 5.01 -4.97
N THR A 199 -12.36 5.04 -6.25
CA THR A 199 -11.77 4.19 -7.29
C THR A 199 -10.87 5.06 -8.14
N TYR A 200 -9.56 4.95 -7.91
CA TYR A 200 -8.57 5.84 -8.48
C TYR A 200 -7.82 5.18 -9.63
N ASP A 201 -8.09 5.65 -10.84
CA ASP A 201 -7.37 5.24 -12.04
C ASP A 201 -6.11 6.10 -12.26
N PHE A 202 -4.99 5.46 -12.58
CA PHE A 202 -3.74 6.14 -12.91
C PHE A 202 -3.09 5.56 -14.18
N ASP A 203 -2.44 6.43 -14.96
CA ASP A 203 -1.62 6.10 -16.14
C ASP A 203 -0.36 6.96 -16.14
N LEU A 204 0.67 6.50 -15.44
CA LEU A 204 1.97 7.17 -15.35
C LEU A 204 2.86 6.75 -16.52
N ARG A 205 3.26 7.74 -17.33
CA ARG A 205 4.13 7.56 -18.49
C ARG A 205 5.50 8.16 -18.19
N LEU A 206 6.43 7.30 -17.78
CA LEU A 206 7.73 7.69 -17.26
C LEU A 206 8.80 7.55 -18.36
N PRO A 207 9.31 8.67 -18.93
CA PRO A 207 10.34 8.61 -19.96
C PRO A 207 11.67 8.14 -19.38
N ILE A 208 12.33 7.24 -20.10
CA ILE A 208 13.65 6.71 -19.74
C ILE A 208 14.68 7.53 -20.52
N CYS A 209 15.45 8.37 -19.83
CA CYS A 209 16.41 9.28 -20.45
C CYS A 209 17.85 8.78 -20.33
N ARG A 210 18.64 8.87 -21.40
CA ARG A 210 20.06 8.48 -21.39
C ARG A 210 20.85 9.34 -20.39
N GLY A 211 21.65 8.70 -19.54
CA GLY A 211 22.46 9.39 -18.53
C GLY A 211 21.68 9.90 -17.31
N SER A 212 20.46 9.43 -17.06
CA SER A 212 19.77 9.62 -15.79
C SER A 212 20.53 8.95 -14.63
N SER A 213 20.40 9.49 -13.42
CA SER A 213 20.90 8.87 -12.19
C SER A 213 20.14 7.58 -11.87
N SER A 214 18.82 7.58 -12.06
CA SER A 214 17.96 6.40 -11.91
C SER A 214 18.14 5.48 -13.11
N LYS A 215 18.79 4.32 -12.90
CA LYS A 215 19.04 3.32 -13.95
C LYS A 215 18.13 2.09 -13.81
N ARG A 216 17.75 1.74 -12.57
CA ARG A 216 16.92 0.57 -12.29
C ARG A 216 15.44 0.90 -12.45
N LEU A 217 14.65 -0.10 -12.81
CA LEU A 217 13.20 0.03 -12.92
C LEU A 217 12.57 0.48 -11.59
N VAL A 218 13.00 -0.10 -10.47
CA VAL A 218 12.56 0.28 -9.12
C VAL A 218 12.78 1.77 -8.82
N ASP A 219 13.96 2.32 -9.14
CA ASP A 219 14.30 3.73 -8.88
C ASP A 219 13.38 4.67 -9.66
N ILE A 220 13.08 4.31 -10.92
CA ILE A 220 12.21 5.08 -11.81
C ILE A 220 10.76 5.03 -11.31
N LEU A 221 10.29 3.87 -10.85
CA LEU A 221 8.96 3.71 -10.28
C LEU A 221 8.80 4.49 -8.96
N HIS A 222 9.77 4.41 -8.03
CA HIS A 222 9.73 5.23 -6.81
C HIS A 222 9.70 6.72 -7.12
N HIS A 223 10.48 7.17 -8.11
CA HIS A 223 10.45 8.56 -8.54
C HIS A 223 9.10 8.95 -9.15
N GLY A 224 8.53 8.09 -10.00
CA GLY A 224 7.19 8.30 -10.58
C GLY A 224 6.09 8.37 -9.52
N ILE A 225 6.08 7.45 -8.56
CA ILE A 225 5.13 7.44 -7.44
C ILE A 225 5.29 8.68 -6.57
N SER A 226 6.52 9.13 -6.32
CA SER A 226 6.78 10.34 -5.54
C SER A 226 6.30 11.61 -6.26
N GLY A 227 6.53 11.71 -7.57
CA GLY A 227 5.99 12.81 -8.37
C GLY A 227 4.46 12.82 -8.36
N HIS A 228 3.86 11.64 -8.50
CA HIS A 228 2.41 11.49 -8.48
C HIS A 228 1.78 11.82 -7.11
N ALA A 229 2.49 11.52 -6.01
CA ALA A 229 2.05 11.90 -4.66
C ALA A 229 1.91 13.42 -4.51
N GLU A 230 2.83 14.21 -5.09
CA GLU A 230 2.74 15.67 -5.08
C GLU A 230 1.56 16.19 -5.92
N GLU A 231 1.24 15.52 -7.03
CA GLU A 231 0.06 15.87 -7.85
C GLU A 231 -1.24 15.57 -7.10
N LEU A 232 -1.33 14.38 -6.50
CA LEU A 232 -2.51 13.95 -5.75
C LEU A 232 -2.74 14.82 -4.50
N LYS A 233 -1.67 15.28 -3.85
CA LYS A 233 -1.74 16.23 -2.73
C LYS A 233 -2.53 17.49 -3.12
N GLY A 234 -2.27 18.05 -4.29
CA GLY A 234 -2.97 19.22 -4.84
C GLY A 234 -4.35 18.94 -5.47
N ALA A 235 -4.78 17.68 -5.57
CA ALA A 235 -6.03 17.31 -6.22
C ALA A 235 -7.25 17.82 -5.45
N LYS A 236 -8.25 18.31 -6.19
CA LYS A 236 -9.57 18.61 -5.64
C LYS A 236 -10.41 17.34 -5.61
N ALA A 237 -11.37 17.25 -4.69
CA ALA A 237 -12.23 16.08 -4.59
C ALA A 237 -13.68 16.43 -4.94
N LEU A 238 -14.36 15.50 -5.60
CA LEU A 238 -15.81 15.41 -5.63
C LEU A 238 -16.25 14.33 -4.64
N ILE A 239 -17.34 14.57 -3.91
CA ILE A 239 -18.03 13.58 -3.10
C ILE A 239 -19.45 13.46 -3.65
N ASP A 240 -19.85 12.25 -4.03
CA ASP A 240 -21.12 11.95 -4.70
C ASP A 240 -21.41 12.88 -5.90
N GLY A 241 -20.35 13.17 -6.68
CA GLY A 241 -20.39 14.04 -7.85
C GLY A 241 -20.47 15.55 -7.57
N LYS A 242 -20.39 15.98 -6.30
CA LYS A 242 -20.37 17.40 -5.91
C LYS A 242 -19.00 17.81 -5.40
N LEU A 243 -18.58 19.04 -5.68
CA LEU A 243 -17.30 19.54 -5.16
C LEU A 243 -17.30 19.49 -3.63
N ALA A 244 -16.30 18.82 -3.06
CA ALA A 244 -16.20 18.60 -1.63
C ALA A 244 -16.09 19.95 -0.90
N ASN A 245 -16.99 20.17 0.07
CA ASN A 245 -16.91 21.28 1.01
C ASN A 245 -16.47 20.73 2.37
N GLU A 246 -15.61 21.47 3.07
CA GLU A 246 -15.00 20.99 4.32
C GLU A 246 -16.01 20.82 5.46
N ASP A 247 -17.09 21.60 5.47
CA ASP A 247 -18.11 21.62 6.54
C ASP A 247 -19.36 20.79 6.24
N GLU A 248 -19.39 20.04 5.13
CA GLU A 248 -20.57 19.27 4.74
C GLU A 248 -20.71 18.01 5.61
N GLN A 249 -21.92 17.78 6.11
CA GLN A 249 -22.25 16.57 6.87
C GLN A 249 -22.81 15.51 5.93
N PHE A 250 -22.27 14.30 6.05
CA PHE A 250 -22.63 13.15 5.24
C PHE A 250 -23.55 12.18 6.00
N GLU A 251 -24.38 11.45 5.26
CA GLU A 251 -25.33 10.51 5.84
C GLU A 251 -24.63 9.28 6.44
N LEU A 252 -25.07 8.83 7.61
CA LEU A 252 -24.51 7.62 8.23
C LEU A 252 -25.09 6.36 7.59
N GLY A 253 -24.24 5.35 7.41
CA GLY A 253 -24.64 4.04 6.86
C GLY A 253 -24.69 3.97 5.33
N VAL A 254 -24.31 5.05 4.64
CA VAL A 254 -24.08 5.06 3.19
C VAL A 254 -22.59 5.19 2.93
N VAL A 255 -22.10 4.54 1.87
CA VAL A 255 -20.74 4.72 1.37
C VAL A 255 -20.76 5.84 0.34
N HIS A 256 -20.04 6.92 0.63
CA HIS A 256 -19.92 8.10 -0.23
C HIS A 256 -18.81 7.89 -1.26
N ASP A 257 -19.10 8.20 -2.52
CA ASP A 257 -18.16 7.99 -3.62
C ASP A 257 -17.28 9.23 -3.80
N VAL A 258 -15.96 9.04 -3.86
CA VAL A 258 -14.95 10.09 -3.93
C VAL A 258 -14.22 10.01 -5.25
N GLU A 259 -14.17 11.13 -5.96
CA GLU A 259 -13.39 11.28 -7.19
C GLU A 259 -12.36 12.39 -7.03
N PHE A 260 -11.09 12.13 -7.41
CA PHE A 260 -10.05 13.16 -7.39
C PHE A 260 -9.86 13.78 -8.77
N LEU A 261 -9.96 15.10 -8.81
CA LEU A 261 -9.65 15.94 -9.96
C LEU A 261 -8.21 16.41 -9.83
N LEU A 262 -7.32 15.73 -10.56
CA LEU A 262 -5.93 16.16 -10.67
C LEU A 262 -5.86 17.52 -11.37
N PRO A 263 -5.04 18.46 -10.87
CA PRO A 263 -4.80 19.70 -11.59
C PRO A 263 -4.22 19.37 -12.97
N PHE A 264 -4.71 20.05 -13.99
CA PHE A 264 -4.10 19.99 -15.32
C PHE A 264 -2.72 20.65 -15.24
N ASN A 265 -1.71 19.86 -14.91
CA ASN A 265 -0.33 20.31 -14.97
C ASN A 265 0.06 20.29 -16.45
N GLU A 266 0.39 21.46 -17.01
CA GLU A 266 1.16 21.48 -18.26
C GLU A 266 2.39 20.60 -18.05
N ASP A 267 2.62 19.69 -19.01
CA ASP A 267 3.50 18.54 -18.89
C ASP A 267 4.91 18.91 -18.38
N LYS A 268 5.15 18.86 -17.07
CA LYS A 268 6.51 18.93 -16.49
C LYS A 268 7.43 17.88 -17.12
N TYR A 269 6.87 16.76 -17.57
CA TYR A 269 7.57 15.73 -18.32
C TYR A 269 8.06 16.20 -19.70
N LEU A 270 7.32 17.08 -20.40
CA LEU A 270 7.74 17.61 -21.71
C LEU A 270 8.92 18.57 -21.59
N GLU A 271 8.97 19.41 -20.54
CA GLU A 271 10.13 20.30 -20.30
C GLU A 271 11.41 19.49 -20.05
N VAL A 272 11.34 18.39 -19.28
CA VAL A 272 12.50 17.51 -19.01
C VAL A 272 12.95 16.74 -20.26
N CYS A 273 12.02 16.37 -21.13
CA CYS A 273 12.32 15.67 -22.39
C CYS A 273 13.03 16.55 -23.42
N SER A 274 12.89 17.88 -23.34
CA SER A 274 13.54 18.81 -24.28
C SER A 274 15.07 18.85 -24.16
N GLN A 275 15.63 18.37 -23.03
CA GLN A 275 17.06 18.47 -22.72
C GLN A 275 17.82 17.13 -22.70
N LYS A 276 17.13 15.98 -22.77
CA LYS A 276 17.75 14.65 -22.63
C LYS A 276 17.28 13.67 -23.70
N GLU A 277 18.19 12.86 -24.23
CA GLU A 277 17.88 11.82 -25.22
C GLU A 277 17.01 10.73 -24.56
N VAL A 278 15.74 10.61 -24.95
CA VAL A 278 14.81 9.58 -24.46
C VAL A 278 15.08 8.25 -25.17
N THR A 279 15.43 7.21 -24.42
CA THR A 279 15.80 5.88 -24.92
C THR A 279 14.68 4.83 -24.76
N GLY A 280 13.65 5.15 -23.97
CA GLY A 280 12.51 4.27 -23.73
C GLY A 280 11.36 4.99 -23.02
N LEU A 281 10.23 4.29 -22.90
CA LEU A 281 9.06 4.73 -22.16
C LEU A 281 8.61 3.58 -21.25
N LEU A 282 8.47 3.88 -19.96
CA LEU A 282 7.84 2.99 -19.00
C LEU A 282 6.39 3.45 -18.79
N VAL A 283 5.45 2.51 -18.92
CA VAL A 283 4.03 2.75 -18.63
C VAL A 283 3.70 2.02 -17.35
N PHE A 284 3.27 2.78 -16.34
CA PHE A 284 2.83 2.27 -15.06
C PHE A 284 1.39 2.74 -14.82
N SER A 285 0.45 1.84 -15.04
CA SER A 285 -0.97 2.15 -15.05
C SER A 285 -1.78 1.10 -14.30
N GLY A 286 -2.89 1.51 -13.71
CA GLY A 286 -3.78 0.62 -12.98
C GLY A 286 -4.95 1.37 -12.35
N CYS A 287 -5.65 0.66 -11.47
CA CYS A 287 -6.76 1.17 -10.69
C CYS A 287 -6.54 0.77 -9.22
N ILE A 288 -6.80 1.68 -8.29
CA ILE A 288 -6.72 1.42 -6.86
C ILE A 288 -8.07 1.76 -6.23
N CYS A 289 -8.68 0.78 -5.57
CA CYS A 289 -9.83 1.05 -4.71
C CYS A 289 -9.33 1.38 -3.31
N SER A 290 -9.74 2.53 -2.77
CA SER A 290 -9.36 3.03 -1.44
C SER A 290 -10.61 3.32 -0.62
N TYR A 291 -10.55 3.09 0.69
CA TYR A 291 -11.58 3.45 1.66
C TYR A 291 -11.01 4.38 2.73
N ALA A 292 -11.85 5.25 3.28
CA ALA A 292 -11.57 6.00 4.51
C ALA A 292 -12.81 6.14 5.37
N TYR A 293 -12.60 6.23 6.69
CA TYR A 293 -13.69 6.27 7.66
C TYR A 293 -13.45 7.38 8.66
N SER A 294 -14.28 8.41 8.59
CA SER A 294 -14.17 9.56 9.48
C SER A 294 -15.31 9.59 10.49
N ASN A 295 -15.07 10.18 11.65
CA ASN A 295 -16.14 10.45 12.60
C ASN A 295 -17.11 11.47 11.99
N SER A 296 -18.42 11.28 12.15
CA SER A 296 -19.42 12.29 11.73
C SER A 296 -19.22 13.71 12.32
N LYS A 297 -18.42 13.85 13.37
CA LYS A 297 -18.04 15.14 13.97
C LYS A 297 -16.79 15.76 13.37
N GLU A 298 -16.07 15.01 12.55
CA GLU A 298 -14.91 15.46 11.83
C GLU A 298 -15.29 15.91 10.41
N PRO A 299 -14.54 16.86 9.84
CA PRO A 299 -14.76 17.26 8.47
C PRO A 299 -14.28 16.18 7.50
N ALA A 300 -15.00 16.03 6.39
CA ALA A 300 -14.65 15.10 5.32
C ALA A 300 -13.25 15.36 4.72
N SER A 301 -12.67 16.55 4.93
CA SER A 301 -11.29 16.86 4.55
C SER A 301 -10.28 15.84 5.11
N GLN A 302 -10.54 15.27 6.29
CA GLN A 302 -9.67 14.25 6.87
C GLN A 302 -9.76 12.97 6.06
N ALA A 303 -10.98 12.45 5.84
CA ALA A 303 -11.19 11.26 5.01
C ALA A 303 -10.57 11.42 3.61
N LEU A 304 -10.67 12.61 3.00
CA LEU A 304 -10.04 12.87 1.70
C LEU A 304 -8.51 12.80 1.76
N THR A 305 -7.89 13.29 2.84
CA THR A 305 -6.45 13.16 3.07
C THR A 305 -6.08 11.69 3.24
N ASP A 306 -6.83 10.96 4.07
CA ASP A 306 -6.59 9.55 4.35
C ASP A 306 -6.66 8.69 3.06
N ILE A 307 -7.63 8.96 2.17
CA ILE A 307 -7.73 8.28 0.86
C ILE A 307 -6.49 8.59 0.00
N LYS A 308 -6.05 9.86 -0.07
CA LYS A 308 -4.87 10.23 -0.87
C LYS A 308 -3.62 9.51 -0.36
N GLU A 309 -3.44 9.47 0.96
CA GLU A 309 -2.32 8.78 1.59
C GLU A 309 -2.38 7.27 1.35
N ASP A 310 -3.57 6.67 1.47
CA ASP A 310 -3.79 5.25 1.19
C ASP A 310 -3.42 4.89 -0.25
N ILE A 311 -3.84 5.67 -1.23
CA ILE A 311 -3.49 5.44 -2.65
C ILE A 311 -1.97 5.40 -2.83
N ILE A 312 -1.23 6.36 -2.27
CA ILE A 312 0.23 6.43 -2.40
C ILE A 312 0.93 5.33 -1.60
N LYS A 313 0.47 5.05 -0.38
CA LYS A 313 0.97 3.95 0.45
C LYS A 313 0.78 2.63 -0.29
N SER A 314 -0.38 2.42 -0.89
CA SER A 314 -0.71 1.22 -1.65
C SER A 314 0.16 1.05 -2.90
N LEU A 315 0.50 2.12 -3.62
CA LEU A 315 1.47 2.06 -4.73
C LEU A 315 2.88 1.67 -4.25
N ARG A 316 3.33 2.26 -3.13
CA ARG A 316 4.66 1.98 -2.56
C ARG A 316 4.75 0.55 -2.02
N SER A 317 3.79 0.12 -1.21
CA SER A 317 3.77 -1.21 -0.60
C SER A 317 3.81 -2.31 -1.66
N ARG A 318 3.06 -2.19 -2.76
CA ARG A 318 3.12 -3.19 -3.83
C ARG A 318 4.49 -3.23 -4.52
N LEU A 319 5.13 -2.07 -4.71
CA LEU A 319 6.49 -2.02 -5.27
C LEU A 319 7.50 -2.68 -4.31
N ASP A 320 7.41 -2.36 -3.02
CA ASP A 320 8.29 -2.91 -1.98
C ASP A 320 8.11 -4.43 -1.88
N MET A 321 6.87 -4.95 -1.88
CA MET A 321 6.59 -6.39 -1.89
C MET A 321 7.25 -7.10 -3.08
N MET A 322 7.19 -6.50 -4.27
CA MET A 322 7.82 -7.09 -5.45
C MET A 322 9.36 -7.03 -5.39
N CYS A 323 9.93 -6.02 -4.73
CA CYS A 323 11.37 -5.94 -4.46
C CYS A 323 11.81 -7.02 -3.47
N ASP A 324 11.10 -7.17 -2.35
CA ASP A 324 11.39 -8.19 -1.34
C ASP A 324 11.34 -9.60 -1.94
N GLU A 325 10.37 -9.86 -2.83
CA GLU A 325 10.29 -11.14 -3.54
C GLU A 325 11.42 -11.34 -4.56
N ALA A 326 11.87 -10.27 -5.21
CA ALA A 326 13.02 -10.33 -6.12
C ALA A 326 14.31 -10.67 -5.37
N ASP A 327 14.51 -10.06 -4.18
CA ASP A 327 15.68 -10.25 -3.33
C ASP A 327 15.72 -11.69 -2.75
N ARG A 328 14.59 -12.20 -2.25
CA ARG A 328 14.48 -13.61 -1.80
C ARG A 328 14.84 -14.61 -2.90
N LYS A 329 14.49 -14.31 -4.15
CA LYS A 329 14.80 -15.17 -5.31
C LYS A 329 16.26 -15.06 -5.74
N SER A 330 16.95 -13.95 -5.51
CA SER A 330 18.40 -13.86 -5.79
C SER A 330 19.23 -14.65 -4.77
N ASP A 331 18.85 -14.64 -3.50
CA ASP A 331 19.60 -15.34 -2.44
C ASP A 331 19.52 -16.86 -2.58
N SER A 332 18.41 -17.37 -3.15
CA SER A 332 18.23 -18.81 -3.42
C SER A 332 19.03 -19.37 -4.61
N LYS A 333 19.74 -18.53 -5.40
CA LYS A 333 20.38 -18.92 -6.66
C LYS A 333 21.87 -19.28 -6.55
N GLU A 334 22.47 -19.30 -5.37
CA GLU A 334 23.90 -19.65 -5.23
C GLU A 334 24.24 -21.13 -5.48
N ASP A 335 23.25 -22.02 -5.70
CA ASP A 335 23.50 -23.49 -5.78
C ASP A 335 23.07 -24.18 -7.10
N ARG A 336 22.91 -23.46 -8.22
CA ARG A 336 22.58 -24.10 -9.51
C ARG A 336 23.51 -23.64 -10.63
N SER A 337 24.38 -24.58 -11.02
CA SER A 337 25.26 -24.57 -12.18
C SER A 337 24.64 -23.96 -13.44
N GLU A 338 25.49 -23.22 -14.15
CA GLU A 338 25.26 -22.64 -15.48
C GLU A 338 24.53 -23.60 -16.42
N GLU A 339 23.33 -23.23 -16.89
CA GLU A 339 22.85 -23.55 -18.24
C GLU A 339 21.57 -22.77 -18.61
N ASN A 340 21.59 -22.22 -19.82
CA ASN A 340 20.49 -21.60 -20.59
C ASN A 340 20.05 -20.14 -20.32
N ASN A 341 20.73 -19.24 -21.02
CA ASN A 341 20.43 -17.82 -21.31
C ASN A 341 19.10 -17.52 -22.05
N ASN A 342 18.11 -18.42 -22.04
CA ASN A 342 16.85 -18.25 -22.78
C ASN A 342 15.57 -18.50 -21.97
N GLN A 343 15.62 -18.50 -20.63
CA GLN A 343 14.40 -18.46 -19.83
C GLN A 343 13.87 -17.03 -19.73
N ILE A 344 12.58 -16.88 -20.04
CA ILE A 344 11.79 -15.69 -19.68
C ILE A 344 12.11 -15.37 -18.22
N LEU A 345 12.78 -14.25 -17.98
CA LEU A 345 13.13 -13.80 -16.65
C LEU A 345 11.84 -13.77 -15.83
N SER A 346 11.76 -14.60 -14.78
CA SER A 346 10.71 -14.54 -13.77
C SER A 346 10.47 -13.08 -13.41
N GLY A 347 9.23 -12.61 -13.54
CA GLY A 347 8.88 -11.19 -13.56
C GLY A 347 9.58 -10.34 -12.51
N ASN A 348 9.72 -10.82 -11.27
CA ASN A 348 10.20 -9.97 -10.17
C ASN A 348 11.70 -9.63 -10.27
N ALA A 349 12.51 -10.46 -10.92
CA ALA A 349 13.92 -10.13 -11.20
C ALA A 349 14.06 -8.94 -12.16
N ALA A 350 12.97 -8.51 -12.82
CA ALA A 350 12.98 -7.37 -13.73
C ALA A 350 13.08 -6.00 -13.03
N LEU A 351 12.74 -5.92 -11.74
CA LEU A 351 12.80 -4.66 -10.98
C LEU A 351 14.23 -4.16 -10.76
N GLN A 352 15.19 -5.08 -10.64
CA GLN A 352 16.61 -4.76 -10.47
C GLN A 352 17.34 -4.48 -11.80
N LEU A 353 16.68 -4.66 -12.95
CA LEU A 353 17.32 -4.52 -14.25
C LEU A 353 17.61 -3.05 -14.60
N ASP A 354 18.79 -2.83 -15.19
CA ASP A 354 19.12 -1.57 -15.84
C ASP A 354 18.34 -1.46 -17.16
N LEU A 355 17.34 -0.57 -17.18
CA LEU A 355 16.46 -0.39 -18.34
C LEU A 355 17.18 0.21 -19.55
N GLN A 356 18.31 0.88 -19.37
CA GLN A 356 19.10 1.42 -20.49
C GLN A 356 19.73 0.28 -21.31
N LEU A 357 20.04 -0.85 -20.66
CA LEU A 357 20.69 -2.00 -21.28
C LEU A 357 19.70 -2.98 -21.95
N GLN A 358 18.39 -2.86 -21.68
CA GLN A 358 17.37 -3.78 -22.18
C GLN A 358 16.86 -3.42 -23.58
N SER A 359 16.76 -4.41 -24.48
CA SER A 359 16.11 -4.26 -25.82
C SER A 359 14.75 -4.94 -25.93
N LYS A 360 14.37 -5.77 -24.95
CA LYS A 360 13.16 -6.58 -24.97
C LYS A 360 12.02 -5.89 -24.21
N HIS A 361 10.79 -6.13 -24.65
CA HIS A 361 9.59 -5.69 -23.95
C HIS A 361 9.48 -6.44 -22.61
N CYS A 362 9.28 -5.71 -21.52
CA CYS A 362 9.04 -6.26 -20.19
C CYS A 362 7.64 -5.83 -19.72
N SER A 363 6.91 -6.73 -19.07
CA SER A 363 5.60 -6.46 -18.48
C SER A 363 5.56 -7.13 -17.11
N LEU A 364 5.09 -6.40 -16.11
CA LEU A 364 4.99 -6.85 -14.74
C LEU A 364 3.59 -6.55 -14.21
N SER A 365 2.98 -7.55 -13.58
CA SER A 365 1.71 -7.40 -12.88
C SER A 365 1.99 -7.21 -11.39
N PHE A 366 1.36 -6.21 -10.80
CA PHE A 366 1.48 -5.92 -9.38
C PHE A 366 0.43 -6.72 -8.58
N PRO A 367 0.66 -6.97 -7.27
CA PRO A 367 -0.34 -7.56 -6.39
C PRO A 367 -1.66 -6.75 -6.36
N ARG A 368 -2.79 -7.44 -6.21
CA ARG A 368 -4.13 -6.84 -6.18
C ARG A 368 -4.61 -6.69 -4.74
N ARG A 369 -5.36 -5.63 -4.44
CA ARG A 369 -6.00 -5.48 -3.12
C ARG A 369 -7.20 -6.39 -2.97
N VAL A 370 -7.33 -6.93 -1.76
CA VAL A 370 -8.49 -7.68 -1.30
C VAL A 370 -8.95 -7.12 0.04
N PHE A 371 -10.25 -6.91 0.17
CA PHE A 371 -10.86 -6.34 1.36
C PHE A 371 -11.66 -7.39 2.13
N LEU A 372 -11.30 -7.60 3.39
CA LEU A 372 -11.96 -8.54 4.29
C LEU A 372 -12.82 -7.78 5.31
N PRO A 373 -14.08 -8.21 5.54
CA PRO A 373 -14.99 -7.50 6.42
C PRO A 373 -14.51 -7.54 7.87
N TRP A 374 -14.42 -6.39 8.53
CA TRP A 374 -14.03 -6.25 9.93
C TRP A 374 -15.17 -5.68 10.79
N LEU A 375 -14.87 -4.82 11.77
CA LEU A 375 -15.82 -4.32 12.76
C LEU A 375 -16.81 -3.34 12.12
N ALA A 376 -18.10 -3.46 12.42
CA ALA A 376 -19.12 -2.46 12.07
C ALA A 376 -19.06 -2.00 10.60
N ASP A 377 -19.09 -2.97 9.69
CA ASP A 377 -19.09 -2.77 8.22
C ASP A 377 -17.84 -2.05 7.67
N THR A 378 -16.73 -2.08 8.41
CA THR A 378 -15.40 -1.65 7.94
C THR A 378 -14.66 -2.81 7.26
N PHE A 379 -13.53 -2.52 6.59
CA PHE A 379 -12.73 -3.51 5.86
C PHE A 379 -11.23 -3.50 6.20
N LEU A 380 -10.64 -4.67 6.42
CA LEU A 380 -9.19 -4.85 6.40
C LEU A 380 -8.69 -5.04 4.98
N CYS A 381 -7.47 -4.58 4.67
CA CYS A 381 -6.85 -4.76 3.37
C CYS A 381 -5.66 -5.72 3.46
N ASP A 382 -5.53 -6.58 2.47
CA ASP A 382 -4.27 -7.27 2.16
C ASP A 382 -4.08 -7.35 0.65
N TYR A 383 -2.93 -7.87 0.22
CA TYR A 383 -2.55 -7.98 -1.17
C TYR A 383 -2.44 -9.45 -1.59
N VAL A 384 -3.01 -9.77 -2.74
CA VAL A 384 -2.94 -11.09 -3.36
C VAL A 384 -2.07 -11.00 -4.61
N GLN A 385 -1.02 -11.81 -4.67
CA GLN A 385 -0.22 -11.94 -5.88
C GLN A 385 -1.04 -12.60 -7.02
N PRO A 386 -0.68 -12.39 -8.30
CA PRO A 386 -1.41 -12.99 -9.42
C PRO A 386 -1.56 -14.53 -9.35
N SER A 387 -0.65 -15.24 -8.67
CA SER A 387 -0.71 -16.70 -8.49
C SER A 387 -1.40 -17.17 -7.21
N GLU A 388 -1.77 -16.26 -6.33
CA GLU A 388 -2.31 -16.55 -5.00
C GLU A 388 -3.84 -16.50 -5.00
N SER A 389 -4.43 -17.22 -4.04
CA SER A 389 -5.88 -17.21 -3.82
C SER A 389 -6.24 -16.38 -2.58
N VAL A 390 -7.51 -15.97 -2.52
CA VAL A 390 -8.05 -15.16 -1.41
C VAL A 390 -8.06 -15.92 -0.09
N GLU A 391 -8.03 -17.24 -0.12
CA GLU A 391 -7.93 -18.07 1.10
C GLU A 391 -6.63 -17.82 1.86
N LEU A 392 -5.51 -17.61 1.15
CA LEU A 392 -4.22 -17.31 1.78
C LEU A 392 -4.27 -16.03 2.61
N VAL A 393 -5.06 -15.05 2.19
CA VAL A 393 -5.25 -13.81 2.96
C VAL A 393 -5.96 -14.09 4.27
N LYS A 394 -6.97 -14.97 4.28
CA LYS A 394 -7.65 -15.34 5.53
C LYS A 394 -6.71 -16.01 6.51
N ASP A 395 -5.88 -16.92 6.01
CA ASP A 395 -4.88 -17.63 6.81
C ASP A 395 -3.86 -16.64 7.39
N HIS A 396 -3.40 -15.69 6.58
CA HIS A 396 -2.47 -14.63 6.99
C HIS A 396 -3.01 -13.78 8.15
N PHE A 397 -4.28 -13.34 8.07
CA PHE A 397 -4.91 -12.59 9.16
C PHE A 397 -5.18 -13.44 10.41
N ALA A 398 -5.52 -14.72 10.26
CA ALA A 398 -5.71 -15.62 11.39
C ALA A 398 -4.40 -15.85 12.14
N GLU A 399 -3.28 -15.97 11.42
CA GLU A 399 -1.96 -16.20 11.99
C GLU A 399 -1.38 -14.92 12.63
N LEU A 400 -1.42 -13.79 11.94
CA LEU A 400 -0.73 -12.57 12.40
C LEU A 400 -1.58 -11.68 13.31
N VAL A 401 -2.90 -11.64 13.09
CA VAL A 401 -3.80 -10.68 13.72
C VAL A 401 -4.81 -11.37 14.64
N PHE A 402 -4.83 -12.71 14.67
CA PHE A 402 -5.83 -13.55 15.37
C PHE A 402 -7.27 -13.16 15.04
N ILE A 403 -7.51 -12.67 13.82
CA ILE A 403 -8.84 -12.37 13.31
C ILE A 403 -9.28 -13.52 12.43
N GLU A 404 -10.28 -14.27 12.90
CA GLU A 404 -10.94 -15.29 12.10
C GLU A 404 -12.10 -14.65 11.33
N PHE A 405 -12.08 -14.78 10.00
CA PHE A 405 -13.18 -14.33 9.16
C PHE A 405 -14.17 -15.48 8.90
N PRO A 406 -15.49 -15.20 8.85
CA PRO A 406 -16.46 -16.17 8.42
C PRO A 406 -16.12 -16.75 7.04
N ASN A 407 -16.48 -18.01 6.80
CA ASN A 407 -16.29 -18.67 5.50
C ASN A 407 -17.11 -18.06 4.36
N ASP A 408 -17.96 -17.07 4.64
CA ASP A 408 -18.78 -16.38 3.67
C ASP A 408 -17.91 -15.48 2.76
N SER A 409 -17.50 -16.00 1.61
CA SER A 409 -16.72 -15.27 0.61
C SER A 409 -17.49 -14.11 -0.03
N SER A 410 -18.82 -14.05 0.10
CA SER A 410 -19.64 -13.01 -0.53
C SER A 410 -19.42 -11.60 0.05
N LYS A 411 -18.81 -11.51 1.23
CA LYS A 411 -18.49 -10.24 1.90
C LYS A 411 -17.07 -9.76 1.62
N ILE A 412 -16.25 -10.56 0.95
CA ILE A 412 -14.88 -10.21 0.57
C ILE A 412 -14.98 -9.41 -0.73
N LEU A 413 -14.31 -8.27 -0.79
CA LEU A 413 -14.30 -7.43 -1.98
C LEU A 413 -12.96 -7.59 -2.71
N GLU A 414 -13.02 -7.96 -3.98
CA GLU A 414 -11.92 -7.90 -4.94
C GLU A 414 -12.20 -6.82 -5.98
N PRO A 415 -12.02 -5.53 -5.64
CA PRO A 415 -12.39 -4.44 -6.55
C PRO A 415 -11.40 -4.28 -7.71
N GLU A 416 -10.19 -4.83 -7.58
CA GLU A 416 -9.14 -4.74 -8.59
C GLU A 416 -9.16 -5.99 -9.49
N ALA A 417 -9.37 -5.77 -10.78
CA ALA A 417 -9.24 -6.81 -11.79
C ALA A 417 -7.75 -7.09 -12.07
N GLU A 418 -7.44 -8.34 -12.40
CA GLU A 418 -6.10 -8.69 -12.88
C GLU A 418 -5.78 -7.88 -14.15
N ALA A 419 -4.58 -7.29 -14.17
CA ALA A 419 -4.05 -6.64 -15.35
C ALA A 419 -3.99 -7.69 -16.46
N ARG A 420 -4.93 -7.65 -17.40
CA ARG A 420 -4.86 -8.48 -18.60
C ARG A 420 -3.54 -8.14 -19.26
N ALA A 421 -2.63 -9.11 -19.34
CA ALA A 421 -1.45 -8.99 -20.16
C ALA A 421 -1.94 -8.50 -21.52
N LEU A 422 -1.57 -7.27 -21.89
CA LEU A 422 -1.93 -6.71 -23.18
C LEU A 422 -1.34 -7.66 -24.22
N LEU A 423 -2.17 -8.59 -24.72
CA LEU A 423 -1.84 -9.39 -25.87
C LEU A 423 -1.52 -8.38 -26.96
N SER A 424 -0.26 -8.42 -27.39
CA SER A 424 0.39 -7.44 -28.24
C SER A 424 -0.49 -7.06 -29.45
N THR A 425 -1.30 -6.02 -29.31
CA THR A 425 -1.87 -5.34 -30.47
C THR A 425 -0.84 -4.34 -30.95
N THR A 426 0.11 -4.85 -31.74
CA THR A 426 0.79 -4.10 -32.81
C THR A 426 1.51 -2.79 -32.45
N THR A 427 1.91 -2.55 -31.20
CA THR A 427 2.83 -1.45 -30.91
C THR A 427 4.26 -1.89 -31.23
N LYS A 428 4.81 -1.38 -32.35
CA LYS A 428 6.23 -1.51 -32.66
C LYS A 428 7.03 -1.02 -31.45
N SER A 429 7.99 -1.80 -30.96
CA SER A 429 8.91 -1.40 -29.88
C SER A 429 9.38 0.05 -30.09
N PHE A 430 9.34 0.87 -29.05
CA PHE A 430 9.73 2.29 -29.09
C PHE A 430 11.06 2.50 -29.84
N ARG A 431 12.03 1.61 -29.64
CA ARG A 431 13.34 1.63 -30.33
C ARG A 431 13.28 1.40 -31.84
N LYS A 432 12.27 0.68 -32.36
CA LYS A 432 12.03 0.53 -33.80
C LYS A 432 11.46 1.80 -34.44
N VAL A 433 10.91 2.71 -33.64
CA VAL A 433 10.33 3.99 -34.07
C VAL A 433 11.31 5.14 -33.84
N SER A 434 12.12 5.08 -32.78
CA SER A 434 13.04 6.14 -32.37
C SER A 434 14.43 6.08 -32.99
N THR A 435 14.67 5.27 -34.04
CA THR A 435 15.95 5.29 -34.77
C THR A 435 16.22 6.71 -35.28
N PRO A 436 17.31 7.37 -34.86
CA PRO A 436 17.66 8.70 -35.32
C PRO A 436 17.76 8.72 -36.85
N TYR A 437 17.19 9.76 -37.48
CA TYR A 437 17.37 10.02 -38.92
C TYR A 437 18.84 10.08 -39.35
N SER A 438 19.78 10.27 -38.41
CA SER A 438 21.23 10.28 -38.64
C SER A 438 21.87 8.90 -38.86
N LEU A 439 21.16 7.80 -38.60
CA LEU A 439 21.62 6.42 -38.82
C LEU A 439 20.95 5.74 -40.01
N LEU A 440 20.09 6.45 -40.75
CA LEU A 440 19.65 6.00 -42.07
C LEU A 440 20.86 6.06 -43.01
N PRO A 441 21.14 5.03 -43.84
CA PRO A 441 22.15 5.14 -44.89
C PRO A 441 21.85 6.41 -45.69
N LYS A 442 22.84 7.30 -45.81
CA LYS A 442 22.70 8.48 -46.67
C LYS A 442 22.26 7.97 -48.04
N SER A 443 21.09 8.40 -48.51
CA SER A 443 20.78 8.31 -49.93
C SER A 443 21.80 9.19 -50.63
N ASP A 444 22.69 8.59 -51.41
CA ASP A 444 23.62 9.31 -52.28
C ASP A 444 22.82 10.10 -53.30
N ASP A 445 22.44 11.32 -52.94
CA ASP A 445 21.95 12.31 -53.88
C ASP A 445 23.15 13.18 -54.29
N SER A 446 24.00 12.62 -55.15
CA SER A 446 25.00 13.40 -55.88
C SER A 446 24.52 13.61 -57.31
N LEU A 447 23.82 14.72 -57.48
CA LEU A 447 23.45 15.28 -58.77
C LEU A 447 24.73 15.78 -59.47
N SER A 448 25.39 14.90 -60.21
CA SER A 448 26.42 15.31 -61.17
C SER A 448 26.21 14.59 -62.51
N LYS A 449 26.07 15.42 -63.55
CA LYS A 449 25.86 15.04 -64.95
C LYS A 449 27.03 14.22 -65.50
N GLN A 450 26.78 13.05 -66.09
CA GLN A 450 27.33 12.74 -67.42
C GLN A 450 26.63 11.55 -68.11
N ASN A 451 26.33 11.76 -69.39
CA ASN A 451 25.77 10.79 -70.34
C ASN A 451 26.70 9.60 -70.61
N ARG A 452 26.18 8.37 -70.75
CA ARG A 452 26.03 7.61 -72.02
C ARG A 452 25.84 6.09 -71.78
N THR A 453 24.78 5.57 -72.42
CA THR A 453 24.61 4.25 -73.08
C THR A 453 24.98 2.92 -72.37
N ALA A 454 23.92 2.16 -72.08
CA ALA A 454 23.67 0.74 -72.39
C ALA A 454 24.78 -0.30 -72.19
N THR A 455 24.51 -1.36 -71.40
CA THR A 455 24.39 -2.77 -71.86
C THR A 455 23.76 -3.63 -70.75
N ILE A 456 23.01 -4.63 -71.18
CA ILE A 456 22.12 -5.61 -70.52
C ILE A 456 22.89 -6.69 -69.72
N PHE A 457 22.25 -7.26 -68.68
CA PHE A 457 22.26 -8.64 -68.11
C PHE A 457 22.01 -8.51 -66.58
N GLY A 458 21.07 -9.14 -65.89
CA GLY A 458 20.12 -10.23 -66.11
C GLY A 458 20.01 -11.05 -64.81
N SER A 459 18.77 -11.27 -64.30
CA SER A 459 18.34 -12.22 -63.21
C SER A 459 18.90 -12.03 -61.79
N ASP A 460 18.22 -12.30 -60.66
CA ASP A 460 16.84 -12.63 -60.29
C ASP A 460 16.80 -12.54 -58.74
N GLU A 461 15.79 -11.91 -58.14
CA GLU A 461 14.97 -12.52 -57.05
C GLU A 461 13.85 -11.60 -56.58
N LYS A 462 12.66 -12.20 -56.47
CA LYS A 462 11.34 -11.63 -56.19
C LYS A 462 11.15 -11.31 -54.72
N SER A 463 10.58 -10.14 -54.42
CA SER A 463 9.73 -9.92 -53.24
C SER A 463 8.75 -8.77 -53.53
N THR A 464 7.61 -9.12 -54.13
CA THR A 464 6.47 -8.22 -54.37
C THR A 464 5.74 -7.88 -53.06
N LYS A 465 5.76 -6.60 -52.65
CA LYS A 465 4.88 -6.05 -51.61
C LYS A 465 3.52 -5.67 -52.20
N PRO A 466 2.36 -6.06 -51.61
CA PRO A 466 1.05 -5.61 -52.06
C PRO A 466 0.63 -4.38 -51.25
N ALA A 467 1.15 -3.19 -51.59
CA ALA A 467 0.72 -1.94 -50.95
C ALA A 467 -0.35 -1.17 -51.76
N GLY A 468 -0.52 -1.49 -53.05
CA GLY A 468 -1.46 -0.77 -53.93
C GLY A 468 -2.91 -1.27 -53.90
N PHE A 469 -3.14 -2.53 -53.54
CA PHE A 469 -4.45 -3.17 -53.70
C PHE A 469 -5.47 -2.69 -52.65
N ASN A 470 -5.03 -2.44 -51.41
CA ASN A 470 -5.91 -1.98 -50.33
C ASN A 470 -6.36 -0.52 -50.50
N LEU A 471 -5.49 0.35 -51.05
CA LEU A 471 -5.87 1.74 -51.34
C LEU A 471 -6.89 1.80 -52.49
N MET A 472 -6.69 1.01 -53.54
CA MET A 472 -7.60 0.97 -54.69
C MET A 472 -8.98 0.39 -54.31
N MET A 473 -9.02 -0.63 -53.44
CA MET A 473 -10.27 -1.16 -52.91
C MET A 473 -11.02 -0.15 -52.02
N ALA A 474 -10.31 0.60 -51.17
CA ALA A 474 -10.92 1.63 -50.35
C ALA A 474 -11.54 2.76 -51.19
N VAL A 475 -10.86 3.18 -52.25
CA VAL A 475 -11.37 4.18 -53.21
C VAL A 475 -12.61 3.63 -53.93
N LEU A 476 -12.60 2.37 -54.35
CA LEU A 476 -13.73 1.74 -55.03
C LEU A 476 -14.98 1.67 -54.13
N VAL A 477 -14.82 1.27 -52.86
CA VAL A 477 -15.91 1.22 -51.88
C VAL A 477 -16.52 2.60 -51.64
N LEU A 478 -15.68 3.64 -51.58
CA LEU A 478 -16.14 5.02 -51.40
C LEU A 478 -16.94 5.52 -52.61
N VAL A 479 -16.48 5.24 -53.83
CA VAL A 479 -17.21 5.58 -55.05
C VAL A 479 -18.56 4.86 -55.13
N VAL A 480 -18.60 3.56 -54.83
CA VAL A 480 -19.85 2.79 -54.83
C VAL A 480 -20.83 3.34 -53.78
N SER A 481 -20.34 3.72 -52.59
CA SER A 481 -21.19 4.29 -51.54
C SER A 481 -21.81 5.63 -51.95
N ILE A 482 -21.06 6.48 -52.67
CA ILE A 482 -21.57 7.75 -53.21
C ILE A 482 -22.63 7.48 -54.27
N VAL A 483 -22.37 6.56 -55.21
CA VAL A 483 -23.33 6.23 -56.28
C VAL A 483 -24.62 5.66 -55.70
N VAL A 484 -24.54 4.74 -54.74
CA VAL A 484 -25.72 4.18 -54.07
C VAL A 484 -26.48 5.28 -53.30
N GLY A 485 -25.76 6.16 -52.59
CA GLY A 485 -26.38 7.29 -51.89
C GLY A 485 -27.15 8.23 -52.83
N VAL A 486 -26.58 8.54 -54.00
CA VAL A 486 -27.23 9.37 -55.02
C VAL A 486 -28.44 8.66 -55.62
N VAL A 487 -28.34 7.36 -55.92
CA VAL A 487 -29.46 6.59 -56.47
C VAL A 487 -30.61 6.50 -55.46
N VAL A 488 -30.32 6.23 -54.18
CA VAL A 488 -31.34 6.23 -53.12
C VAL A 488 -31.98 7.61 -52.94
N PHE A 489 -31.19 8.68 -53.04
CA PHE A 489 -31.70 10.05 -52.96
C PHE A 489 -32.62 10.41 -54.15
N VAL A 490 -32.24 10.01 -55.37
CA VAL A 490 -33.03 10.26 -56.59
C VAL A 490 -34.31 9.41 -56.63
N VAL A 491 -34.24 8.14 -56.22
CA VAL A 491 -35.42 7.24 -56.15
C VAL A 491 -36.39 7.66 -55.04
N ARG A 492 -35.91 8.34 -53.99
CA ARG A 492 -36.77 8.86 -52.91
C ARG A 492 -37.33 10.26 -53.21
N SER A 493 -36.88 10.91 -54.29
CA SER A 493 -37.33 12.24 -54.74
C SER A 493 -38.13 12.22 -56.06
N SER A 494 -38.34 11.04 -56.65
CA SER A 494 -39.43 10.76 -57.62
C SER A 494 -40.58 10.06 -56.91
#